data_AF-A0AAD7JU03-F1
#
_entry.id   AF-A0AAD7JU03-F1
#
_cell.length_a   1.000
_cell.length_b   1.000
_cell.length_c   1.000
_cell.angle_alpha   90.00
_cell.angle_beta   90.00
_cell.angle_gamma   90.00
#
_symmetry.space_group_name_H-M   'P 1'
#
loop_
_entity.id
_entity.type
_entity.pdbx_description
1 polymer ?
#
loop_
_entity_poly.entity_id
_entity_poly.type
_entity_poly.pdbx_seq_one_letter_code
_entity_poly.pdbx_strand_id
1 'polypeptide(L)'
;MVSKGLMATWAFIDFLLLAAGGMSIALSIVWRAPNILMNMALDGEFLTAGLVVGIALCLTFIVSLGAVVQRNHITVGFVILNWFLILDAIIVTVVGSLIWFFSLRQRNEFHVRWLALPAADRITLQDDFSCCGYFDVSDAEIGGTFCTSLAVTQALNTNVTTNFCVSPITLRTDYTLENTFTTIYGFMAVVLSLLVCSLCVIKKREEEERFKRIDAKRGGRGFV
;
A
#
# COMPACT_ATOMS: atom_id res chain seq x y z
N MET A 1 -29.18 8.20 -22.01
CA MET A 1 -28.67 8.98 -20.86
C MET A 1 -27.98 8.00 -19.94
N VAL A 2 -26.78 8.33 -19.46
CA VAL A 2 -26.02 7.43 -18.60
C VAL A 2 -26.87 7.14 -17.37
N SER A 3 -27.01 5.87 -17.01
CA SER A 3 -27.86 5.47 -15.87
C SER A 3 -27.38 6.17 -14.60
N LYS A 4 -28.32 6.74 -13.82
CA LYS A 4 -28.02 7.34 -12.52
C LYS A 4 -27.30 6.36 -11.59
N GLY A 5 -27.67 5.07 -11.65
CA GLY A 5 -27.03 4.02 -10.88
C GLY A 5 -25.56 3.83 -11.26
N LEU A 6 -25.25 3.82 -12.56
CA LEU A 6 -23.86 3.69 -13.04
C LEU A 6 -22.98 4.87 -12.59
N MET A 7 -23.49 6.10 -12.70
CA MET A 7 -22.76 7.28 -12.24
C MET A 7 -22.60 7.30 -10.71
N ALA A 8 -23.59 6.83 -9.95
CA ALA A 8 -23.50 6.72 -8.50
C ALA A 8 -22.45 5.69 -8.07
N THR A 9 -22.43 4.51 -8.69
CA THR A 9 -21.41 3.49 -8.45
C THR A 9 -20.02 3.99 -8.81
N TRP A 10 -19.89 4.65 -9.97
CA TRP A 10 -18.63 5.25 -10.38
C TRP A 10 -18.13 6.28 -9.35
N ALA A 11 -19.00 7.20 -8.90
CA ALA A 11 -18.63 8.23 -7.93
C ALA A 11 -18.28 7.65 -6.55
N PHE A 12 -18.96 6.59 -6.13
CA PHE A 12 -18.65 5.89 -4.89
C PHE A 12 -17.25 5.26 -4.94
N ILE A 13 -16.92 4.56 -6.03
CA ILE A 13 -15.60 3.93 -6.19
C ILE A 13 -14.51 5.00 -6.32
N ASP A 14 -14.79 6.11 -7.00
CA ASP A 14 -13.89 7.26 -7.10
C ASP A 14 -13.59 7.90 -5.73
N PHE A 15 -14.60 7.99 -4.86
CA PHE A 15 -14.38 8.39 -3.47
C PHE A 15 -13.53 7.38 -2.68
N LEU A 16 -13.71 6.07 -2.91
CA LEU A 16 -12.85 5.04 -2.31
C LEU A 16 -11.40 5.16 -2.79
N LEU A 17 -11.17 5.58 -4.05
CA LEU A 17 -9.83 5.85 -4.58
C LEU A 17 -9.16 6.99 -3.79
N LEU A 18 -9.89 8.08 -3.54
CA LEU A 18 -9.41 9.18 -2.70
C LEU A 18 -9.13 8.74 -1.27
N ALA A 19 -10.00 7.93 -0.67
CA ALA A 19 -9.81 7.40 0.67
C ALA A 19 -8.56 6.51 0.76
N ALA A 20 -8.32 5.65 -0.24
CA ALA A 20 -7.11 4.84 -0.36
C ALA A 20 -5.85 5.71 -0.46
N GLY A 21 -5.88 6.73 -1.33
CA GLY A 21 -4.78 7.69 -1.47
C GLY A 21 -4.47 8.43 -0.17
N GLY A 22 -5.51 8.97 0.48
CA GLY A 22 -5.40 9.69 1.75
C GLY A 22 -4.88 8.80 2.88
N MET A 23 -5.34 7.56 2.98
CA MET A 23 -4.85 6.60 3.98
C MET A 23 -3.38 6.25 3.75
N SER A 24 -2.98 6.00 2.50
CA SER A 24 -1.58 5.72 2.16
C SER A 24 -0.66 6.89 2.52
N ILE A 25 -1.05 8.13 2.21
CA ILE A 25 -0.30 9.33 2.59
C ILE A 25 -0.21 9.46 4.12
N ALA A 26 -1.33 9.31 4.83
CA ALA A 26 -1.38 9.45 6.28
C ALA A 26 -0.45 8.45 6.98
N LEU A 27 -0.52 7.17 6.61
CA LEU A 27 0.34 6.13 7.19
C LEU A 27 1.82 6.36 6.84
N SER A 28 2.13 6.76 5.61
CA SER A 28 3.50 7.11 5.19
C SER A 28 4.12 8.28 5.95
N ILE A 29 3.31 9.15 6.56
CA ILE A 29 3.79 10.25 7.41
C ILE A 29 3.83 9.82 8.87
N VAL A 30 2.75 9.22 9.39
CA VAL A 30 2.64 8.83 10.81
C VAL A 30 3.70 7.80 11.19
N TRP A 31 3.98 6.84 10.31
CA TRP A 31 4.97 5.78 10.58
C TRP A 31 6.42 6.23 10.39
N ARG A 32 6.68 7.49 9.99
CA ARG A 32 8.03 8.08 10.06
C ARG A 32 8.41 8.53 11.47
N ALA A 33 7.48 8.50 12.43
CA ALA A 33 7.78 8.78 13.82
C ALA A 33 8.89 7.84 14.34
N PRO A 34 9.80 8.32 15.20
CA PRO A 34 10.94 7.52 15.66
C PRO A 34 10.46 6.33 16.49
N ASN A 35 10.48 5.15 15.88
CA ASN A 35 10.19 3.88 16.53
C ASN A 35 11.15 2.83 15.96
N ILE A 36 12.02 2.30 16.81
CA ILE A 36 13.10 1.38 16.43
C ILE A 36 12.54 0.16 15.68
N LEU A 37 11.50 -0.47 16.26
CA LEU A 37 10.87 -1.66 15.69
C LEU A 37 10.13 -1.36 14.38
N MET A 38 9.42 -0.23 14.30
CA MET A 38 8.73 0.17 13.09
C MET A 38 9.71 0.48 11.96
N ASN A 39 10.78 1.21 12.24
CA ASN A 39 11.82 1.53 11.24
C ASN A 39 12.56 0.28 10.75
N MET A 40 12.64 -0.76 11.59
CA MET A 40 13.16 -2.06 11.20
C MET A 40 12.19 -2.80 10.26
N ALA A 41 10.88 -2.67 10.47
CA ALA A 41 9.84 -3.28 9.65
C ALA A 41 9.57 -2.55 8.32
N LEU A 42 9.41 -1.23 8.38
CA LEU A 42 9.14 -0.33 7.28
C LEU A 42 10.16 0.80 7.35
N ASP A 43 11.15 0.75 6.45
CA ASP A 43 12.18 1.78 6.38
C ASP A 43 11.70 3.01 5.60
N GLY A 44 12.57 4.02 5.51
CA GLY A 44 12.29 5.24 4.77
C GLY A 44 11.99 4.99 3.28
N GLU A 45 12.52 3.92 2.69
CA GLU A 45 12.28 3.58 1.28
C GLU A 45 10.85 3.06 1.09
N PHE A 46 10.41 2.09 1.90
CA PHE A 46 9.03 1.59 1.86
C PHE A 46 8.01 2.68 2.20
N LEU A 47 8.29 3.53 3.19
CA LEU A 47 7.40 4.65 3.53
C LEU A 47 7.32 5.70 2.42
N THR A 48 8.42 5.90 1.67
CA THR A 48 8.43 6.78 0.49
C THR A 48 7.68 6.14 -0.68
N ALA A 49 7.82 4.83 -0.90
CA ALA A 49 7.05 4.10 -1.90
C ALA A 49 5.53 4.17 -1.61
N GLY A 50 5.11 4.00 -0.35
CA GLY A 50 3.72 4.20 0.08
C GLY A 50 3.22 5.64 -0.11
N LEU A 51 4.09 6.63 0.04
CA LEU A 51 3.75 8.04 -0.22
C LEU A 51 3.52 8.26 -1.72
N VAL A 52 4.35 7.67 -2.58
CA VAL A 52 4.20 7.72 -4.04
C VAL A 52 2.87 7.09 -4.46
N VAL A 53 2.50 5.91 -3.91
CA VAL A 53 1.18 5.30 -4.14
C VAL A 53 0.07 6.27 -3.76
N GLY A 54 0.14 6.86 -2.57
CA GLY A 54 -0.89 7.76 -2.08
C GLY A 54 -1.06 9.02 -2.92
N ILE A 55 0.04 9.65 -3.33
CA ILE A 55 0.02 10.82 -4.21
C ILE A 55 -0.54 10.46 -5.59
N ALA A 56 -0.13 9.32 -6.16
CA ALA A 56 -0.60 8.88 -7.47
C ALA A 56 -2.13 8.69 -7.48
N LEU A 57 -2.69 7.98 -6.50
CA LEU A 57 -4.13 7.78 -6.37
C LEU A 57 -4.90 9.10 -6.18
N CYS A 58 -4.38 10.04 -5.39
CA CYS A 58 -4.97 11.37 -5.22
C CYS A 58 -4.93 12.21 -6.52
N LEU A 59 -3.84 12.12 -7.29
CA LEU A 59 -3.75 12.78 -8.60
C LEU A 59 -4.75 12.18 -9.58
N THR A 60 -4.91 10.85 -9.60
CA THR A 60 -5.91 10.17 -10.42
C THR A 60 -7.33 10.59 -10.05
N PHE A 61 -7.63 10.79 -8.77
CA PHE A 61 -8.90 11.39 -8.35
C PHE A 61 -9.10 12.81 -8.89
N ILE A 62 -8.07 13.66 -8.91
CA ILE A 62 -8.19 15.00 -9.52
C ILE A 62 -8.47 14.89 -11.03
N VAL A 63 -7.81 13.95 -11.72
CA VAL A 63 -8.05 13.67 -13.13
C VAL A 63 -9.47 13.15 -13.37
N SER A 64 -10.00 12.33 -12.46
CA SER A 64 -11.35 11.75 -12.58
C SER A 64 -12.44 12.82 -12.47
N LEU A 65 -12.27 13.82 -11.59
CA LEU A 65 -13.14 15.01 -11.53
C LEU A 65 -13.15 15.75 -12.87
N GLY A 66 -11.97 15.96 -13.47
CA GLY A 66 -11.83 16.55 -14.80
C GLY A 66 -12.52 15.73 -15.89
N ALA A 67 -12.45 14.40 -15.82
CA ALA A 67 -13.11 13.50 -16.78
C ALA A 67 -14.64 13.59 -16.71
N VAL A 68 -15.22 13.70 -15.50
CA VAL A 68 -16.67 13.76 -15.31
C VAL A 68 -17.27 15.09 -15.76
N VAL A 69 -16.60 16.21 -15.47
CA VAL A 69 -17.10 17.56 -15.77
C VAL A 69 -17.19 17.82 -17.29
N GLN A 70 -16.45 17.06 -18.11
CA GLN A 70 -16.54 17.17 -19.57
C GLN A 70 -17.93 16.83 -20.10
N ARG A 71 -18.32 17.54 -21.18
CA ARG A 71 -19.61 17.33 -21.86
C ARG A 71 -19.76 15.87 -22.29
N ASN A 72 -20.98 15.35 -22.23
CA ASN A 72 -21.28 13.92 -22.43
C ASN A 72 -20.83 13.34 -23.79
N HIS A 73 -20.63 14.17 -24.82
CA HIS A 73 -20.10 13.75 -26.13
C HIS A 73 -18.57 13.56 -26.16
N ILE A 74 -17.87 14.16 -25.20
CA ILE A 74 -16.41 14.11 -25.12
C ILE A 74 -16.05 12.96 -24.18
N THR A 75 -15.45 11.91 -24.72
CA THR A 75 -14.98 10.74 -23.97
C THR A 75 -13.49 10.78 -23.66
N VAL A 76 -12.75 11.76 -24.22
CA VAL A 76 -11.29 11.89 -24.09
C VAL A 76 -10.85 11.96 -22.62
N GLY A 77 -11.56 12.67 -21.76
CA GLY A 77 -11.24 12.73 -20.32
C GLY A 77 -11.25 11.37 -19.64
N PHE A 78 -12.24 10.52 -19.96
CA PHE A 78 -12.29 9.15 -19.42
C PHE A 78 -11.22 8.25 -20.02
N VAL A 79 -10.79 8.48 -21.26
CA VAL A 79 -9.64 7.77 -21.85
C VAL A 79 -8.35 8.13 -21.12
N ILE A 80 -8.13 9.41 -20.81
CA ILE A 80 -6.98 9.86 -20.02
C ILE A 80 -7.03 9.24 -18.62
N LEU A 81 -8.18 9.29 -17.94
CA LEU A 81 -8.38 8.64 -16.65
C LEU A 81 -8.00 7.16 -16.68
N ASN A 82 -8.36 6.42 -17.72
CA ASN A 82 -8.04 5.00 -17.83
C ASN A 82 -6.53 4.74 -17.93
N TRP A 83 -5.79 5.60 -18.62
CA TRP A 83 -4.32 5.51 -18.65
C TRP A 83 -3.70 5.77 -17.28
N PHE A 84 -4.24 6.73 -16.52
CA PHE A 84 -3.82 6.96 -15.13
C PHE A 84 -4.14 5.74 -14.24
N LEU A 85 -5.32 5.15 -14.36
CA LEU A 85 -5.69 3.95 -13.60
C LEU A 85 -4.83 2.72 -13.93
N ILE A 86 -4.40 2.57 -15.19
CA ILE A 86 -3.44 1.53 -15.57
C ILE A 86 -2.07 1.79 -14.91
N LEU A 87 -1.62 3.04 -14.92
CA LEU A 87 -0.38 3.43 -14.25
C LEU A 87 -0.45 3.20 -12.74
N ASP A 88 -1.56 3.56 -12.10
CA ASP A 88 -1.80 3.28 -10.68
C ASP A 88 -1.79 1.78 -10.38
N ALA A 89 -2.41 0.96 -11.23
CA ALA A 89 -2.39 -0.49 -11.07
C ALA A 89 -0.95 -1.02 -11.11
N ILE A 90 -0.10 -0.52 -12.00
CA ILE A 90 1.32 -0.91 -12.06
C ILE A 90 2.02 -0.49 -10.77
N ILE A 91 1.86 0.76 -10.33
CA ILE A 91 2.50 1.28 -9.11
C ILE A 91 2.09 0.46 -7.88
N VAL A 92 0.78 0.24 -7.69
CA VAL A 92 0.24 -0.54 -6.57
C VAL A 92 0.79 -1.97 -6.60
N THR A 93 0.82 -2.62 -7.76
CA THR A 93 1.35 -3.98 -7.90
C THR A 93 2.83 -4.03 -7.54
N VAL A 94 3.64 -3.11 -8.06
CA VAL A 94 5.09 -3.08 -7.82
C VAL A 94 5.36 -2.86 -6.33
N VAL A 95 4.77 -1.83 -5.73
CA VAL A 95 5.01 -1.50 -4.31
C VAL A 95 4.49 -2.60 -3.39
N GLY A 96 3.29 -3.12 -3.63
CA GLY A 96 2.75 -4.24 -2.87
C GLY A 96 3.63 -5.49 -2.95
N SER A 97 4.16 -5.79 -4.14
CA SER A 97 5.04 -6.94 -4.35
C SER A 97 6.40 -6.77 -3.67
N LEU A 98 6.98 -5.56 -3.67
CA LEU A 98 8.24 -5.30 -2.97
C LEU A 98 8.12 -5.57 -1.47
N ILE A 99 7.05 -5.07 -0.84
CA ILE A 99 6.80 -5.28 0.60
C ILE A 99 6.48 -6.75 0.90
N TRP A 100 5.72 -7.41 0.02
CA TRP A 100 5.44 -8.83 0.15
C TRP A 100 6.69 -9.71 0.01
N PHE A 101 7.57 -9.46 -0.97
CA PHE A 101 8.84 -10.18 -1.07
C PHE A 101 9.73 -9.95 0.15
N PHE A 102 9.70 -8.74 0.71
CA PHE A 102 10.40 -8.42 1.93
C PHE A 102 9.85 -9.23 3.13
N SER A 103 8.54 -9.42 3.25
CA SER A 103 7.96 -10.25 4.32
C SER A 103 8.39 -11.72 4.21
N LEU A 104 8.51 -12.27 3.00
CA LEU A 104 9.02 -13.65 2.81
C LEU A 104 10.48 -13.83 3.27
N ARG A 105 11.28 -12.76 3.22
CA ARG A 105 12.69 -12.76 3.61
C ARG A 105 12.96 -12.01 4.91
N GLN A 106 11.91 -11.69 5.66
CA GLN A 106 11.93 -10.78 6.81
C GLN A 106 13.06 -11.11 7.78
N ARG A 107 13.21 -12.38 8.17
CA ARG A 107 14.24 -12.81 9.12
C ARG A 107 15.66 -12.43 8.71
N ASN A 108 15.99 -12.58 7.43
CA ASN A 108 17.33 -12.28 6.91
C ASN A 108 17.53 -10.77 6.74
N GLU A 109 16.54 -10.07 6.18
CA GLU A 109 16.63 -8.62 5.99
C GLU A 109 16.70 -7.87 7.32
N PHE A 110 15.98 -8.36 8.33
CA PHE A 110 16.02 -7.84 9.68
C PHE A 110 17.35 -8.07 10.38
N HIS A 111 18.07 -9.15 10.07
CA HIS A 111 19.42 -9.35 10.59
C HIS A 111 20.39 -8.30 10.07
N VAL A 112 20.32 -7.98 8.77
CA VAL A 112 21.12 -6.90 8.18
C VAL A 112 20.80 -5.57 8.86
N ARG A 113 19.52 -5.28 9.11
CA ARG A 113 19.10 -4.09 9.84
C ARG A 113 19.59 -4.10 11.28
N TRP A 114 19.47 -5.23 11.99
CA TRP A 114 19.95 -5.45 13.37
C TRP A 114 21.42 -5.06 13.54
N LEU A 115 22.27 -5.55 12.64
CA LEU A 115 23.71 -5.26 12.68
C LEU A 115 24.02 -3.78 12.42
N ALA A 116 23.18 -3.08 11.65
CA ALA A 116 23.29 -1.66 11.39
C ALA A 116 22.76 -0.77 12.53
N LEU A 117 22.00 -1.32 13.49
CA LEU A 117 21.53 -0.55 14.64
C LEU A 117 22.67 -0.20 15.61
N PRO A 118 22.63 1.01 16.22
CA PRO A 118 23.49 1.36 17.35
C PRO A 118 23.34 0.36 18.51
N ALA A 119 24.42 0.16 19.27
CA ALA A 119 24.44 -0.72 20.44
C ALA A 119 23.31 -0.40 21.45
N ALA A 120 23.05 0.88 21.71
CA ALA A 120 21.99 1.32 22.61
C ALA A 120 20.58 0.89 22.15
N ASP A 121 20.31 0.94 20.84
CA ASP A 121 19.02 0.53 20.27
C ASP A 121 18.87 -0.99 20.30
N ARG A 122 19.96 -1.73 20.06
CA ARG A 122 19.98 -3.20 20.22
C ARG A 122 19.68 -3.61 21.67
N ILE A 123 20.30 -2.96 22.65
CA ILE A 123 20.03 -3.21 24.08
C ILE A 123 18.55 -2.96 24.40
N THR A 124 18.00 -1.86 23.89
CA THR A 124 16.58 -1.52 24.08
C THR A 124 15.67 -2.62 23.54
N LEU A 125 15.92 -3.11 22.32
CA LEU A 125 15.14 -4.20 21.73
C LEU A 125 15.31 -5.52 22.49
N GLN A 126 16.52 -5.83 22.94
CA GLN A 126 16.79 -7.04 23.73
C GLN A 126 16.02 -7.04 25.05
N ASP A 127 15.98 -5.91 25.74
CA ASP A 127 15.25 -5.76 26.99
C ASP A 127 13.73 -5.79 26.76
N ASP A 128 13.23 -5.09 25.74
CA ASP A 128 11.80 -5.04 25.38
C ASP A 128 11.22 -6.42 25.04
N PHE A 129 12.01 -7.27 24.40
CA PHE A 129 11.60 -8.61 24.00
C PHE A 129 12.16 -9.73 24.88
N SER A 130 12.92 -9.39 25.92
CA SER A 130 13.56 -10.35 26.84
C SER A 130 14.33 -11.45 26.08
N CYS A 131 15.20 -11.02 25.18
CA CYS A 131 15.99 -11.87 24.29
C CYS A 131 17.43 -11.34 24.18
N CYS A 132 18.38 -12.18 23.77
CA CYS A 132 19.78 -11.78 23.58
C CYS A 132 20.29 -12.19 22.21
N GLY A 133 20.76 -11.21 21.44
CA GLY A 133 21.25 -11.40 20.08
C GLY A 133 20.14 -11.77 19.09
N TYR A 134 20.42 -11.64 17.80
CA TYR A 134 19.40 -11.79 16.78
C TYR A 134 19.19 -13.26 16.37
N PHE A 135 20.21 -13.92 15.81
CA PHE A 135 20.17 -15.36 15.52
C PHE A 135 20.94 -16.20 16.53
N ASP A 136 21.99 -15.62 17.11
CA ASP A 136 22.86 -16.27 18.07
C ASP A 136 23.36 -15.28 19.12
N VAL A 137 24.15 -15.80 20.06
CA VAL A 137 24.71 -15.05 21.18
C VAL A 137 25.82 -14.08 20.78
N SER A 138 26.43 -14.25 19.60
CA SER A 138 27.51 -13.39 19.11
C SER A 138 27.00 -12.04 18.62
N ASP A 139 25.73 -11.99 18.18
CA ASP A 139 25.01 -10.77 17.83
C ASP A 139 24.44 -10.02 19.05
N ALA A 140 24.68 -10.52 20.27
CA ALA A 140 24.13 -9.95 21.48
C ALA A 140 24.95 -8.74 21.97
N GLU A 141 24.25 -7.67 22.32
CA GLU A 141 24.87 -6.51 22.96
C GLU A 141 24.75 -6.64 24.49
N ILE A 142 25.84 -6.40 25.22
CA ILE A 142 25.86 -6.54 26.69
C ILE A 142 25.70 -5.16 27.32
N GLY A 143 24.91 -5.09 28.40
CA GLY A 143 24.72 -3.86 29.18
C GLY A 143 23.26 -3.50 29.46
N GLY A 144 22.33 -4.34 29.00
CA GLY A 144 20.91 -4.24 29.33
C GLY A 144 20.53 -4.88 30.66
N THR A 145 19.23 -4.89 30.93
CA THR A 145 18.62 -5.53 32.10
C THR A 145 18.44 -7.04 31.92
N PHE A 146 18.22 -7.50 30.69
CA PHE A 146 18.10 -8.92 30.39
C PHE A 146 19.47 -9.53 30.06
N CYS A 147 20.18 -8.96 29.09
CA CYS A 147 21.54 -9.38 28.68
C CYS A 147 22.61 -8.65 29.52
N THR A 148 22.67 -8.99 30.82
CA THR A 148 23.51 -8.29 31.81
C THR A 148 25.00 -8.58 31.67
N SER A 149 25.37 -9.81 31.29
CA SER A 149 26.76 -10.24 31.17
C SER A 149 26.92 -11.38 30.17
N LEU A 150 28.14 -11.55 29.66
CA LEU A 150 28.47 -12.62 28.72
C LEU A 150 28.17 -14.03 29.27
N ALA A 151 28.33 -14.23 30.58
CA ALA A 151 28.05 -15.51 31.23
C ALA A 151 26.55 -15.86 31.19
N VAL A 152 25.69 -14.85 31.38
CA VAL A 152 24.23 -15.03 31.32
C VAL A 152 23.78 -15.31 29.89
N THR A 153 24.33 -14.59 28.91
CA THR A 153 23.97 -14.80 27.50
C THR A 153 24.45 -16.16 26.99
N GLN A 154 25.66 -16.61 27.37
CA GLN A 154 26.18 -17.92 27.00
C GLN A 154 25.46 -19.09 27.69
N ALA A 155 24.80 -18.85 28.82
CA ALA A 155 23.99 -19.85 29.51
C ALA A 155 22.60 -20.06 28.86
N LEU A 156 22.21 -19.23 27.88
CA LEU A 156 20.93 -19.39 27.19
C LEU A 156 20.89 -20.70 26.40
N ASN A 157 19.76 -21.39 26.49
CA ASN A 157 19.54 -22.62 25.75
C ASN A 157 19.37 -22.31 24.26
N THR A 158 20.29 -22.80 23.43
CA THR A 158 20.29 -22.60 21.97
C THR A 158 19.11 -23.28 21.26
N ASN A 159 18.47 -24.27 21.89
CA ASN A 159 17.29 -24.95 21.35
C ASN A 159 15.99 -24.17 21.57
N VAL A 160 16.02 -23.11 22.39
CA VAL A 160 14.85 -22.28 22.70
C VAL A 160 14.92 -21.02 21.84
N THR A 161 14.19 -21.01 20.74
CA THR A 161 14.23 -19.94 19.72
C THR A 161 13.67 -18.58 20.19
N THR A 162 13.02 -18.54 21.35
CA THR A 162 12.55 -17.30 22.00
C THR A 162 13.65 -16.59 22.78
N ASN A 163 14.76 -17.29 23.09
CA ASN A 163 15.93 -16.65 23.70
C ASN A 163 16.63 -15.68 22.75
N PHE A 164 16.45 -15.87 21.45
CA PHE A 164 17.00 -15.02 20.40
C PHE A 164 15.92 -14.10 19.85
N CYS A 165 16.31 -12.85 19.57
CA CYS A 165 15.38 -11.79 19.22
C CYS A 165 14.69 -11.97 17.87
N VAL A 166 15.21 -12.82 16.98
CA VAL A 166 14.57 -13.10 15.69
C VAL A 166 13.10 -13.51 15.82
N SER A 167 12.76 -14.46 16.69
CA SER A 167 11.39 -14.98 16.80
C SER A 167 10.38 -13.95 17.34
N PRO A 168 10.62 -13.30 18.50
CA PRO A 168 9.67 -12.32 19.04
C PRO A 168 9.60 -11.04 18.20
N ILE A 169 10.71 -10.57 17.61
CA ILE A 169 10.71 -9.41 16.71
C ILE A 169 9.91 -9.72 15.46
N THR A 170 10.18 -10.86 14.80
CA THR A 170 9.46 -11.25 13.58
C THR A 170 7.97 -11.41 13.86
N LEU A 171 7.57 -12.13 14.91
CA LEU A 171 6.16 -12.29 15.27
C LEU A 171 5.42 -10.95 15.43
N ARG A 172 6.05 -9.95 16.05
CA ARG A 172 5.43 -8.65 16.29
C ARG A 172 5.34 -7.77 15.03
N THR A 173 6.30 -7.92 14.12
CA THR A 173 6.40 -7.10 12.92
C THR A 173 5.73 -7.72 11.71
N ASP A 174 5.58 -9.05 11.68
CA ASP A 174 4.91 -9.81 10.62
C ASP A 174 3.46 -9.34 10.46
N TYR A 175 2.72 -9.19 11.57
CA TYR A 175 1.37 -8.61 11.55
C TYR A 175 1.30 -7.24 10.87
N THR A 176 2.30 -6.37 11.09
CA THR A 176 2.35 -5.05 10.48
C THR A 176 2.64 -5.15 8.98
N LEU A 177 3.59 -5.98 8.57
CA LEU A 177 3.93 -6.19 7.16
C LEU A 177 2.75 -6.81 6.39
N GLU A 178 2.14 -7.86 6.95
CA GLU A 178 1.01 -8.57 6.36
C GLU A 178 -0.18 -7.65 6.11
N ASN A 179 -0.58 -6.87 7.11
CA ASN A 179 -1.65 -5.91 6.93
C ASN A 179 -1.29 -4.80 5.94
N THR A 180 -0.02 -4.38 5.90
CA THR A 180 0.44 -3.31 5.01
C THR A 180 0.36 -3.75 3.55
N PHE A 181 0.99 -4.86 3.15
CA PHE A 181 0.94 -5.29 1.75
C PHE A 181 -0.48 -5.72 1.35
N THR A 182 -1.24 -6.34 2.26
CA THR A 182 -2.64 -6.74 1.99
C THR A 182 -3.52 -5.51 1.74
N THR A 183 -3.35 -4.44 2.51
CA THR A 183 -4.09 -3.18 2.30
C THR A 183 -3.74 -2.53 0.97
N ILE A 184 -2.45 -2.51 0.61
CA ILE A 184 -1.98 -1.98 -0.69
C ILE A 184 -2.58 -2.81 -1.85
N TYR A 185 -2.57 -4.13 -1.77
CA TYR A 185 -3.27 -4.96 -2.75
C TYR A 185 -4.78 -4.75 -2.72
N GLY A 186 -5.37 -4.41 -1.58
CA GLY A 186 -6.77 -3.99 -1.49
C GLY A 186 -7.08 -2.76 -2.34
N PHE A 187 -6.15 -1.81 -2.48
CA PHE A 187 -6.30 -0.65 -3.37
C PHE A 187 -6.41 -1.05 -4.84
N MET A 188 -5.80 -2.16 -5.24
CA MET A 188 -5.95 -2.70 -6.61
C MET A 188 -7.42 -2.98 -6.95
N ALA A 189 -8.18 -3.52 -6.00
CA ALA A 189 -9.60 -3.80 -6.23
C ALA A 189 -10.37 -2.51 -6.54
N VAL A 190 -10.05 -1.41 -5.87
CA VAL A 190 -10.64 -0.09 -6.12
C VAL A 190 -10.24 0.44 -7.50
N VAL A 191 -8.94 0.40 -7.84
CA VAL A 191 -8.41 0.86 -9.13
C VAL A 191 -9.04 0.11 -10.30
N LEU A 192 -9.07 -1.22 -10.25
CA LEU A 192 -9.64 -2.05 -11.32
C LEU A 192 -11.16 -1.87 -11.43
N SER A 193 -11.86 -1.73 -10.30
CA SER A 193 -13.30 -1.46 -10.31
C SER A 193 -13.62 -0.12 -10.96
N LEU A 194 -12.82 0.91 -10.66
CA LEU A 194 -12.98 2.23 -11.27
C LEU A 194 -12.68 2.20 -12.77
N LEU A 195 -11.66 1.44 -13.18
CA LEU A 195 -11.28 1.24 -14.59
C LEU A 195 -12.41 0.55 -15.38
N VAL A 196 -13.05 -0.46 -14.82
CA VAL A 196 -14.20 -1.11 -15.47
C VAL A 196 -15.39 -0.15 -15.52
N CYS A 197 -15.69 0.55 -14.42
CA CYS A 197 -16.79 1.51 -14.38
C CYS A 197 -16.60 2.66 -15.39
N SER A 198 -15.39 3.20 -15.52
CA SER A 198 -15.09 4.26 -16.49
C SER A 198 -15.24 3.76 -17.92
N LEU A 199 -14.80 2.53 -18.25
CA LEU A 199 -15.04 1.91 -19.56
C LEU A 199 -16.53 1.74 -19.86
N CYS A 200 -17.34 1.31 -18.88
CA CYS A 200 -18.79 1.24 -19.02
C CYS A 200 -19.41 2.62 -19.30
N VAL A 201 -18.95 3.67 -18.61
CA VAL A 201 -19.42 5.05 -18.83
C VAL A 201 -19.06 5.53 -20.25
N ILE A 202 -17.84 5.28 -20.72
CA ILE A 202 -17.42 5.61 -22.10
C ILE A 202 -18.35 4.93 -23.10
N LYS A 203 -18.57 3.61 -22.97
CA LYS A 203 -19.41 2.86 -23.90
C LYS A 203 -20.85 3.37 -23.92
N LYS A 204 -21.43 3.72 -22.77
CA LYS A 204 -22.77 4.30 -22.71
C LYS A 204 -22.84 5.69 -23.36
N ARG A 205 -21.82 6.53 -23.20
CA ARG A 205 -21.73 7.83 -23.88
C ARG A 205 -21.64 7.67 -25.40
N GLU A 206 -20.82 6.74 -25.89
CA GLU A 206 -20.68 6.42 -27.31
C GLU A 206 -21.98 5.88 -27.93
N GLU A 207 -22.70 5.00 -27.21
CA GLU A 207 -24.01 4.50 -27.64
C GLU A 207 -25.02 5.64 -27.81
N GLU A 208 -25.10 6.55 -26.83
CA GLU A 208 -26.00 7.71 -26.89
C GLU A 208 -25.69 8.64 -28.05
N GLU A 209 -24.42 8.92 -28.30
CA GLU A 209 -23.99 9.68 -29.46
C GLU A 209 -24.43 9.03 -30.77
N ARG A 210 -24.25 7.71 -30.87
CA ARG A 210 -24.63 6.94 -32.05
C ARG A 210 -26.13 7.01 -32.29
N PHE A 211 -26.96 6.86 -31.24
CA PHE A 211 -28.40 7.00 -31.37
C PHE A 211 -28.81 8.42 -31.80
N LYS A 212 -28.20 9.47 -31.23
CA LYS A 212 -28.43 10.86 -31.67
C LYS A 212 -28.11 11.08 -33.14
N ARG A 213 -26.99 10.51 -33.62
CA ARG A 213 -26.60 10.59 -35.04
C ARG A 213 -27.56 9.82 -35.96
N ILE A 214 -28.16 8.73 -35.49
CA ILE A 214 -29.17 7.96 -36.25
C ILE A 214 -30.49 8.74 -36.34
N ASP A 215 -30.96 9.32 -35.22
CA ASP A 215 -32.18 10.12 -35.20
C ASP A 215 -32.06 11.38 -36.08
N ALA A 216 -30.88 12.02 -36.08
CA ALA A 216 -30.60 13.14 -36.98
C ALA A 216 -30.70 12.76 -38.47
N LYS A 217 -30.28 11.54 -38.85
CA LYS A 217 -30.39 11.04 -40.23
C LYS A 217 -31.82 10.71 -40.64
N ARG A 218 -32.70 10.40 -39.69
CA ARG A 218 -34.12 10.02 -39.94
C ARG A 218 -35.08 11.20 -39.92
N GLY A 219 -34.57 12.43 -40.04
CA GLY A 219 -35.40 13.65 -40.06
C GLY A 219 -36.00 13.99 -38.69
N GLY A 220 -35.39 13.55 -37.60
CA GLY A 220 -35.79 13.94 -36.23
C GLY A 220 -37.08 13.30 -35.72
N ARG A 221 -37.71 12.38 -36.47
CA ARG A 221 -38.79 11.53 -35.96
C ARG A 221 -38.17 10.36 -35.20
N GLY A 222 -37.82 10.60 -33.94
CA GLY A 222 -37.07 9.67 -33.09
C GLY A 222 -37.75 8.32 -32.86
N PHE A 223 -36.96 7.32 -32.46
CA PHE A 223 -37.44 6.03 -31.92
C PHE A 223 -37.78 6.11 -30.41
N VAL A 224 -37.74 7.31 -29.84
CA VAL A 224 -37.97 7.62 -28.42
C VAL A 224 -38.73 8.93 -28.30
#